data_AF-A0A4R2BLN2-F1
#
_entry.id   AF-A0A4R2BLN2-F1
#
_cell.length_a   1.000
_cell.length_b   1.000
_cell.length_c   1.000
_cell.angle_alpha   90.00
_cell.angle_beta   90.00
_cell.angle_gamma   90.00
#
_symmetry.space_group_name_H-M   'P 1'
#
loop_
_entity.id
_entity.type
_entity.pdbx_description
1 polymer ?
#
loop_
_entity_poly.entity_id
_entity_poly.type
_entity_poly.pdbx_seq_one_letter_code
_entity_poly.pdbx_strand_id
1 'polypeptide(L)'
;MNDQTRATIHSHNDSNPLDGVTIETQLEGYDHVAFDLDGTLVDSRAVVESALRRWALEERICPDHAMRMSAARRDIELVKAIAPGLSPEREAARIADYEIQAMSLLRPIQGAAEFYSSIPDERRSIVTSSTRASAIARLEAAGISYPRIMIAAEDVSHGKPHPQPYQRLLLMLRMAPERCLVFEDTQTGIEAATAAGCDCVGVGPGAKGHADTKGWIESFRELLAYRPD
;
A
#
# COMPACT_ATOMS: atom_id res chain seq x y z
N MET A 1 -7.86 16.36 -27.58
CA MET A 1 -7.20 15.27 -26.83
C MET A 1 -6.54 15.98 -25.67
N ASN A 2 -7.17 15.95 -24.50
CA ASN A 2 -6.71 16.73 -23.35
C ASN A 2 -5.52 16.02 -22.71
N ASP A 3 -4.47 16.80 -22.46
CA ASP A 3 -3.20 16.46 -21.83
C ASP A 3 -3.41 16.23 -20.31
N GLN A 4 -4.05 15.11 -19.93
CA GLN A 4 -4.53 14.87 -18.56
C GLN A 4 -3.58 14.06 -17.67
N THR A 5 -2.32 13.84 -18.06
CA THR A 5 -1.57 12.68 -17.54
C THR A 5 -0.17 12.99 -17.01
N ARG A 6 0.01 14.21 -16.49
CA ARG A 6 1.18 14.64 -15.72
C ARG A 6 0.85 14.66 -14.24
N ALA A 7 1.58 13.85 -13.47
CA ALA A 7 1.57 13.82 -12.02
C ALA A 7 2.72 14.68 -11.49
N THR A 8 2.43 15.60 -10.58
CA THR A 8 3.43 16.37 -9.82
C THR A 8 3.76 15.60 -8.55
N ILE A 9 5.03 15.21 -8.39
CA ILE A 9 5.54 14.54 -7.17
C ILE A 9 6.70 15.35 -6.59
N HIS A 10 6.91 15.26 -5.29
CA HIS A 10 8.00 15.93 -4.58
C HIS A 10 9.30 15.13 -4.71
N SER A 11 10.42 15.80 -5.05
CA SER A 11 11.76 15.18 -5.04
C SER A 11 12.29 14.95 -3.62
N HIS A 12 13.47 14.32 -3.51
CA HIS A 12 14.10 13.95 -2.24
C HIS A 12 15.18 14.94 -1.74
N ASN A 13 15.47 16.03 -2.46
CA ASN A 13 16.57 16.92 -2.09
C ASN A 13 16.15 17.96 -1.03
N ASP A 14 16.65 17.76 0.20
CA ASP A 14 16.65 18.73 1.28
C ASP A 14 17.91 19.64 1.20
N SER A 15 17.72 20.86 0.70
CA SER A 15 18.51 22.00 1.20
C SER A 15 17.65 23.18 1.65
N ASN A 16 16.33 23.11 1.45
CA ASN A 16 15.39 24.07 1.97
C ASN A 16 13.96 23.46 1.94
N PRO A 17 13.25 23.34 3.08
CA PRO A 17 11.88 22.79 3.12
C PRO A 17 10.84 23.60 2.32
N LEU A 18 11.22 24.81 1.88
CA LEU A 18 10.41 25.70 1.06
C LEU A 18 10.73 25.62 -0.45
N ASP A 19 11.79 24.89 -0.83
CA ASP A 19 12.21 24.72 -2.24
C ASP A 19 11.92 23.29 -2.72
N GLY A 20 10.72 22.79 -2.46
CA GLY A 20 10.30 21.48 -2.95
C GLY A 20 10.42 21.44 -4.47
N VAL A 21 11.46 20.79 -5.00
CA VAL A 21 11.59 20.56 -6.43
C VAL A 21 10.55 19.52 -6.79
N THR A 22 9.51 19.97 -7.48
CA THR A 22 8.51 19.10 -8.09
C THR A 22 9.11 18.40 -9.31
N ILE A 23 8.92 17.09 -9.40
CA ILE A 23 9.21 16.28 -10.58
C ILE A 23 7.88 15.97 -11.28
N GLU A 24 7.83 16.17 -12.59
CA GLU A 24 6.73 15.68 -13.40
C GLU A 24 6.93 14.20 -13.70
N THR A 25 5.98 13.36 -13.29
CA THR A 25 5.90 11.95 -13.69
C THR A 25 4.76 11.80 -14.70
N GLN A 26 5.06 11.31 -15.89
CA GLN A 26 4.04 11.04 -16.89
C GLN A 26 3.47 9.63 -16.67
N LEU A 27 2.19 9.55 -16.26
CA LEU A 27 1.53 8.25 -16.08
C LEU A 27 1.32 7.51 -17.41
N GLU A 28 1.33 8.23 -18.55
CA GLU A 28 1.32 7.65 -19.90
C GLU A 28 2.56 6.79 -20.21
N GLY A 29 3.67 7.04 -19.52
CA GLY A 29 4.88 6.24 -19.66
C GLY A 29 4.74 4.81 -19.16
N TYR A 30 3.70 4.50 -18.39
CA TYR A 30 3.45 3.20 -17.78
C TYR A 30 2.22 2.54 -18.38
N ASP A 31 2.29 1.24 -18.65
CA ASP A 31 1.14 0.48 -19.11
C ASP A 31 0.21 0.11 -17.95
N HIS A 32 0.75 0.00 -16.74
CA HIS A 32 0.03 -0.44 -15.54
C HIS A 32 0.41 0.37 -14.29
N VAL A 33 -0.55 0.52 -13.38
CA VAL A 33 -0.36 1.18 -12.08
C VAL A 33 -0.79 0.24 -10.95
N ALA A 34 0.15 -0.12 -10.08
CA ALA A 34 -0.11 -0.94 -8.92
C ALA A 34 -0.17 -0.07 -7.66
N PHE A 35 -1.11 -0.38 -6.78
CA PHE A 35 -1.29 0.32 -5.51
C PHE A 35 -1.09 -0.65 -4.36
N ASP A 36 -0.32 -0.26 -3.35
CA ASP A 36 -0.59 -0.78 -2.02
C ASP A 36 -1.96 -0.30 -1.52
N LEU A 37 -2.49 -0.97 -0.49
CA LEU A 37 -3.78 -0.65 0.10
C LEU A 37 -3.64 0.14 1.40
N ASP A 38 -2.90 -0.41 2.36
CA ASP A 38 -2.89 -0.03 3.77
C ASP A 38 -1.87 1.08 4.02
N GLY A 39 -2.34 2.31 4.21
CA GLY A 39 -1.52 3.52 4.29
C GLY A 39 -1.40 4.25 2.94
N THR A 40 -1.67 3.55 1.84
CA THR A 40 -1.64 4.09 0.48
C THR A 40 -3.03 4.52 -0.01
N LEU A 41 -3.99 3.60 -0.18
CA LEU A 41 -5.35 3.93 -0.62
C LEU A 41 -6.29 4.24 0.56
N VAL A 42 -6.04 3.61 1.71
CA VAL A 42 -6.83 3.76 2.94
C VAL A 42 -5.93 3.93 4.15
N ASP A 43 -6.29 4.80 5.09
CA ASP A 43 -5.71 4.85 6.42
C ASP A 43 -6.38 3.77 7.30
N SER A 44 -5.68 2.65 7.44
CA SER A 44 -6.10 1.49 8.24
C SER A 44 -5.47 1.46 9.63
N ARG A 45 -4.69 2.46 10.04
CA ARG A 45 -3.93 2.42 11.31
C ARG A 45 -4.83 2.19 12.53
N ALA A 46 -5.96 2.89 12.60
CA ALA A 46 -6.92 2.74 13.70
C ALA A 46 -7.62 1.37 13.69
N VAL A 47 -7.84 0.78 12.51
CA VAL A 47 -8.40 -0.58 12.35
C VAL A 47 -7.40 -1.60 12.88
N VAL A 48 -6.17 -1.56 12.39
CA VAL A 48 -5.06 -2.46 12.77
C VAL A 48 -4.76 -2.33 14.27
N GLU A 49 -4.70 -1.11 14.81
CA GLU A 49 -4.49 -0.87 16.24
C GLU A 49 -5.59 -1.51 17.08
N SER A 50 -6.87 -1.35 16.71
CA SER A 50 -8.00 -1.96 17.41
C SER A 50 -7.89 -3.49 17.43
N ALA A 51 -7.63 -4.09 16.26
CA ALA A 51 -7.52 -5.53 16.10
C ALA A 51 -6.34 -6.13 16.89
N LEU A 52 -5.16 -5.54 16.74
CA LEU A 52 -3.94 -6.01 17.39
C LEU A 52 -3.98 -5.82 18.90
N ARG A 53 -4.54 -4.71 19.40
CA ARG A 53 -4.71 -4.53 20.85
C ARG A 53 -5.61 -5.61 21.44
N ARG A 54 -6.74 -5.92 20.77
CA ARG A 54 -7.65 -6.97 21.21
C ARG A 54 -6.96 -8.34 21.21
N TRP A 55 -6.36 -8.73 20.09
CA TRP A 55 -5.69 -10.02 19.97
C TRP A 55 -4.54 -10.15 20.99
N ALA A 56 -3.71 -9.11 21.15
CA ALA A 56 -2.61 -9.13 22.10
C ALA A 56 -3.08 -9.30 23.55
N LEU A 57 -4.17 -8.63 23.95
CA LEU A 57 -4.74 -8.80 25.29
C LEU A 57 -5.26 -10.23 25.53
N GLU A 58 -5.95 -10.82 24.55
CA GLU A 58 -6.45 -12.19 24.62
C GLU A 58 -5.30 -13.20 24.76
N GLU A 59 -4.21 -13.02 24.02
CA GLU A 59 -3.03 -13.89 24.04
C GLU A 59 -1.99 -13.52 25.12
N ARG A 60 -2.32 -12.56 26.00
CA ARG A 60 -1.44 -12.05 27.07
C ARG A 60 -0.08 -11.52 26.58
N ILE A 61 -0.08 -10.93 25.39
CA ILE A 61 1.04 -10.23 24.77
C ILE A 61 0.90 -8.74 25.06
N CYS A 62 2.01 -8.03 25.30
CA CYS A 62 1.99 -6.57 25.46
C CYS A 62 1.49 -5.90 24.16
N PRO A 63 0.39 -5.13 24.19
CA PRO A 63 -0.14 -4.49 22.98
C PRO A 63 0.87 -3.56 22.30
N ASP A 64 1.64 -2.80 23.08
CA ASP A 64 2.67 -1.88 22.55
C ASP A 64 3.84 -2.64 21.91
N HIS A 65 4.10 -3.88 22.32
CA HIS A 65 5.05 -4.74 21.64
C HIS A 65 4.47 -5.26 20.32
N ALA A 66 3.23 -5.74 20.31
CA ALA A 66 2.56 -6.22 19.11
C ALA A 66 2.47 -5.15 18.01
N MET A 67 2.07 -3.92 18.37
CA MET A 67 1.99 -2.79 17.44
C MET A 67 3.35 -2.40 16.85
N ARG A 68 4.42 -2.36 17.68
CA ARG A 68 5.77 -2.06 17.16
C ARG A 68 6.28 -3.13 16.21
N MET A 69 5.89 -4.39 16.44
CA MET A 69 6.32 -5.52 15.62
C MET A 69 5.47 -5.71 14.37
N SER A 70 4.23 -5.19 14.32
CA SER A 70 3.33 -5.36 13.19
C SER A 70 3.68 -4.48 12.00
N ALA A 71 4.40 -3.38 12.22
CA ALA A 71 4.73 -2.39 11.21
C ALA A 71 5.25 -3.05 9.93
N ALA A 72 4.47 -2.91 8.86
CA ALA A 72 4.74 -3.39 7.52
C ALA A 72 5.00 -4.92 7.38
N ARG A 73 4.38 -5.73 8.26
CA ARG A 73 4.41 -7.20 8.18
C ARG A 73 3.03 -7.77 7.86
N ARG A 74 3.02 -8.99 7.31
CA ARG A 74 1.79 -9.80 7.31
C ARG A 74 1.52 -10.29 8.73
N ASP A 75 0.24 -10.44 9.10
CA ASP A 75 -0.15 -10.94 10.43
C ASP A 75 0.48 -12.31 10.75
N ILE A 76 0.60 -13.19 9.76
CA ILE A 76 1.25 -14.50 9.95
C ILE A 76 2.73 -14.37 10.32
N GLU A 77 3.43 -13.36 9.80
CA GLU A 77 4.84 -13.09 10.12
C GLU A 77 4.97 -12.42 11.50
N LEU A 78 4.01 -11.57 11.87
CA LEU A 78 3.91 -11.01 13.21
C LEU A 78 3.73 -12.11 14.25
N VAL A 79 2.75 -13.00 14.07
CA VAL A 79 2.48 -14.09 15.01
C VAL A 79 3.69 -14.99 15.15
N LYS A 80 4.36 -15.37 14.05
CA LYS A 80 5.61 -16.16 14.09
C LYS A 80 6.70 -15.48 14.92
N ALA A 81 6.78 -14.14 14.85
CA ALA A 81 7.82 -13.39 15.53
C ALA A 81 7.58 -13.22 17.03
N ILE A 82 6.33 -13.01 17.46
CA ILE A 82 6.05 -12.62 18.86
C ILE A 82 5.23 -13.63 19.66
N ALA A 83 4.67 -14.64 18.99
CA ALA A 83 3.87 -15.70 19.61
C ALA A 83 4.21 -17.09 19.02
N PRO A 84 5.48 -17.53 19.05
CA PRO A 84 5.92 -18.76 18.38
C PRO A 84 5.29 -20.05 18.92
N GLY A 85 4.61 -19.99 20.07
CA GLY A 85 3.85 -21.11 20.65
C GLY A 85 2.40 -21.24 20.16
N LEU A 86 1.90 -20.28 19.38
CA LEU A 86 0.55 -20.29 18.79
C LEU A 86 0.61 -20.75 17.34
N SER A 87 -0.53 -21.17 16.79
CA SER A 87 -0.64 -21.46 15.34
C SER A 87 -0.66 -20.13 14.56
N PRO A 88 0.36 -19.84 13.73
CA PRO A 88 0.42 -18.59 12.99
C PRO A 88 -0.79 -18.36 12.08
N GLU A 89 -1.27 -19.42 11.44
CA GLU A 89 -2.38 -19.36 10.48
C GLU A 89 -3.69 -19.06 11.21
N ARG A 90 -3.95 -19.71 12.34
CA ARG A 90 -5.16 -19.49 13.14
C ARG A 90 -5.19 -18.07 13.72
N GLU A 91 -4.07 -17.62 14.26
CA GLU A 91 -4.02 -16.30 14.90
C GLU A 91 -4.06 -15.16 13.90
N ALA A 92 -3.39 -15.30 12.75
CA ALA A 92 -3.50 -14.33 11.66
C ALA A 92 -4.95 -14.21 11.17
N ALA A 93 -5.68 -15.33 11.05
CA ALA A 93 -7.09 -15.30 10.71
C ALA A 93 -7.94 -14.57 11.78
N ARG A 94 -7.67 -14.79 13.08
CA ARG A 94 -8.34 -14.07 14.17
C ARG A 94 -8.07 -12.56 14.14
N ILE A 95 -6.83 -12.16 13.86
CA ILE A 95 -6.47 -10.75 13.73
C ILE A 95 -7.26 -10.13 12.56
N ALA A 96 -7.25 -10.76 11.39
CA ALA A 96 -8.01 -10.31 10.23
C ALA A 96 -9.53 -10.20 10.51
N ASP A 97 -10.11 -11.15 11.25
CA ASP A 97 -11.52 -11.08 11.67
C ASP A 97 -11.79 -9.86 12.57
N TYR A 98 -10.85 -9.53 13.47
CA TYR A 98 -10.95 -8.34 14.31
C TYR A 98 -10.77 -7.04 13.53
N GLU A 99 -9.93 -7.02 12.50
CA GLU A 99 -9.83 -5.88 11.57
C GLU A 99 -11.17 -5.65 10.88
N ILE A 100 -11.77 -6.70 10.29
CA ILE A 100 -13.06 -6.61 9.60
C ILE A 100 -14.15 -6.05 10.53
N GLN A 101 -14.15 -6.44 11.82
CA GLN A 101 -15.07 -5.91 12.83
C GLN A 101 -14.84 -4.42 13.16
N ALA A 102 -13.64 -3.89 12.90
CA ALA A 102 -13.24 -2.52 13.21
C ALA A 102 -13.31 -1.55 12.02
N MET A 103 -13.87 -1.96 10.87
CA MET A 103 -13.89 -1.16 9.62
C MET A 103 -14.54 0.22 9.73
N SER A 104 -15.37 0.48 10.75
CA SER A 104 -15.92 1.83 11.01
C SER A 104 -14.85 2.88 11.36
N LEU A 105 -13.66 2.43 11.79
CA LEU A 105 -12.51 3.27 12.08
C LEU A 105 -11.70 3.64 10.82
N LEU A 106 -11.93 2.96 9.70
CA LEU A 106 -11.19 3.17 8.46
C LEU A 106 -11.48 4.55 7.87
N ARG A 107 -10.45 5.17 7.27
CA ARG A 107 -10.61 6.43 6.51
C ARG A 107 -9.95 6.28 5.14
N PRO A 108 -10.59 6.70 4.03
CA PRO A 108 -9.91 6.78 2.74
C PRO A 108 -8.77 7.81 2.77
N ILE A 109 -7.67 7.54 2.07
CA ILE A 109 -6.65 8.56 1.82
C ILE A 109 -7.22 9.62 0.87
N GLN A 110 -6.88 10.89 1.10
CA GLN A 110 -7.47 12.00 0.34
C GLN A 110 -7.15 11.89 -1.16
N GLY A 111 -8.19 11.93 -1.99
CA GLY A 111 -8.09 11.78 -3.44
C GLY A 111 -7.86 10.35 -3.94
N ALA A 112 -7.62 9.36 -3.05
CA ALA A 112 -7.24 8.01 -3.46
C ALA A 112 -8.34 7.33 -4.29
N ALA A 113 -9.59 7.40 -3.85
CA ALA A 113 -10.72 6.79 -4.56
C ALA A 113 -10.93 7.40 -5.96
N GLU A 114 -10.81 8.73 -6.09
CA GLU A 114 -10.97 9.43 -7.36
C GLU A 114 -9.80 9.13 -8.31
N PHE A 115 -8.56 9.20 -7.83
CA PHE A 115 -7.38 8.88 -8.65
C PHE A 115 -7.35 7.41 -9.06
N TYR A 116 -7.63 6.49 -8.14
CA TYR A 116 -7.73 5.07 -8.46
C TYR A 116 -8.81 4.83 -9.54
N SER A 117 -9.94 5.54 -9.47
CA SER A 117 -11.05 5.44 -10.42
C SER A 117 -10.82 6.13 -11.76
N SER A 118 -9.88 7.07 -11.85
CA SER A 118 -9.53 7.71 -13.13
C SER A 118 -8.68 6.80 -14.01
N ILE A 119 -7.99 5.81 -13.42
CA ILE A 119 -7.21 4.82 -14.16
C ILE A 119 -8.15 3.70 -14.67
N PRO A 120 -8.07 3.33 -15.96
CA PRO A 120 -8.84 2.21 -16.49
C PRO A 120 -8.64 0.93 -15.68
N ASP A 121 -9.71 0.18 -15.52
CA ASP A 121 -9.73 -1.00 -14.65
C ASP A 121 -8.74 -2.09 -15.07
N GLU A 122 -8.47 -2.21 -16.37
CA GLU A 122 -7.48 -3.12 -16.94
C GLU A 122 -6.02 -2.68 -16.70
N ARG A 123 -5.80 -1.41 -16.31
CA ARG A 123 -4.48 -0.80 -16.10
C ARG A 123 -4.17 -0.55 -14.63
N ARG A 124 -4.98 -1.06 -13.71
CA ARG A 124 -4.76 -0.92 -12.26
C ARG A 124 -4.87 -2.25 -11.53
N SER A 125 -4.13 -2.35 -10.43
CA SER A 125 -4.19 -3.50 -9.52
C SER A 125 -3.86 -3.10 -8.09
N ILE A 126 -4.19 -3.98 -7.14
CA ILE A 126 -3.78 -3.82 -5.74
C ILE A 126 -2.78 -4.93 -5.37
N VAL A 127 -1.73 -4.57 -4.64
CA VAL A 127 -0.75 -5.49 -4.07
C VAL A 127 -0.61 -5.18 -2.59
N THR A 128 -1.17 -6.02 -1.72
CA THR A 128 -1.31 -5.76 -0.28
C THR A 128 -0.76 -6.89 0.58
N SER A 129 -0.27 -6.54 1.77
CA SER A 129 0.08 -7.49 2.85
C SER A 129 -1.13 -7.97 3.65
N SER A 130 -2.32 -7.39 3.41
CA SER A 130 -3.59 -7.81 4.01
C SER A 130 -4.10 -9.11 3.38
N THR A 131 -4.86 -9.90 4.15
CA THR A 131 -5.63 -11.02 3.60
C THR A 131 -6.65 -10.52 2.59
N ARG A 132 -7.04 -11.37 1.64
CA ARG A 132 -8.02 -10.99 0.62
C ARG A 132 -9.34 -10.52 1.23
N ALA A 133 -9.83 -11.20 2.25
CA ALA A 133 -11.08 -10.85 2.92
C ALA A 133 -10.98 -9.47 3.59
N SER A 134 -9.88 -9.20 4.30
CA SER A 134 -9.66 -7.93 4.98
C SER A 134 -9.44 -6.79 3.97
N ALA A 135 -8.76 -7.04 2.85
CA ALA A 135 -8.58 -6.09 1.76
C ALA A 135 -9.91 -5.71 1.08
N ILE A 136 -10.77 -6.70 0.80
CA ILE A 136 -12.12 -6.48 0.25
C ILE A 136 -12.95 -5.61 1.20
N ALA A 137 -12.97 -5.93 2.49
CA ALA A 137 -13.71 -5.15 3.50
C ALA A 137 -13.24 -3.69 3.57
N ARG A 138 -11.92 -3.44 3.45
CA ARG A 138 -11.36 -2.08 3.40
C ARG A 138 -11.83 -1.31 2.15
N LEU A 139 -11.84 -1.95 0.99
CA LEU A 139 -12.29 -1.34 -0.26
C LEU A 139 -13.77 -0.95 -0.18
N GLU A 140 -14.63 -1.84 0.35
CA GLU A 140 -16.05 -1.55 0.56
C GLU A 140 -16.24 -0.36 1.50
N ALA A 141 -15.58 -0.38 2.67
CA ALA A 141 -15.69 0.68 3.66
C ALA A 141 -15.16 2.04 3.13
N ALA A 142 -14.20 2.01 2.22
CA ALA A 142 -13.65 3.21 1.58
C ALA A 142 -14.43 3.68 0.34
N GLY A 143 -15.39 2.90 -0.15
CA GLY A 143 -16.10 3.18 -1.40
C GLY A 143 -15.19 3.09 -2.64
N ILE A 144 -14.12 2.28 -2.58
CA ILE A 144 -13.19 2.07 -3.69
C ILE A 144 -13.62 0.82 -4.46
N SER A 145 -13.74 0.94 -5.78
CA SER A 145 -14.10 -0.20 -6.65
C SER A 145 -13.06 -1.32 -6.59
N TYR A 146 -13.52 -2.57 -6.67
CA TYR A 146 -12.64 -3.73 -6.69
C TYR A 146 -11.72 -3.76 -7.92
N PRO A 147 -10.44 -4.11 -7.78
CA PRO A 147 -9.57 -4.37 -8.92
C PRO A 147 -9.91 -5.70 -9.58
N ARG A 148 -9.62 -5.82 -10.89
CA ARG A 148 -9.55 -7.14 -11.55
C ARG A 148 -8.43 -8.02 -11.03
N ILE A 149 -7.30 -7.41 -10.67
CA ILE A 149 -6.12 -8.11 -10.18
C ILE A 149 -5.77 -7.59 -8.78
N MET A 150 -5.79 -8.50 -7.81
CA MET A 150 -5.31 -8.23 -6.46
C MET A 150 -4.34 -9.33 -6.03
N ILE A 151 -3.12 -8.93 -5.67
CA ILE A 151 -2.18 -9.80 -4.97
C ILE A 151 -2.36 -9.54 -3.47
N ALA A 152 -2.86 -10.53 -2.73
CA ALA A 152 -3.06 -10.47 -1.29
C ALA A 152 -2.04 -11.36 -0.55
N ALA A 153 -2.09 -11.33 0.78
CA ALA A 153 -1.15 -12.03 1.65
C ALA A 153 -0.99 -13.53 1.33
N GLU A 154 -2.09 -14.18 0.93
CA GLU A 154 -2.16 -15.63 0.68
C GLU A 154 -1.61 -16.02 -0.71
N ASP A 155 -1.44 -15.06 -1.62
CA ASP A 155 -0.97 -15.31 -2.99
C ASP A 155 0.56 -15.50 -3.08
N VAL A 156 1.27 -15.26 -1.98
CA VAL A 156 2.74 -15.22 -1.93
C VAL A 156 3.31 -15.98 -0.73
N SER A 157 4.45 -16.62 -0.94
CA SER A 157 5.18 -17.29 0.15
C SER A 157 5.99 -16.28 0.99
N HIS A 158 6.50 -15.23 0.36
CA HIS A 158 7.30 -14.15 0.93
C HIS A 158 6.58 -12.81 0.73
N GLY A 159 6.23 -12.15 1.84
CA GLY A 159 5.67 -10.80 1.82
C GLY A 159 6.75 -9.73 1.62
N LYS A 160 6.31 -8.47 1.54
CA LYS A 160 7.18 -7.29 1.52
C LYS A 160 8.13 -7.34 2.74
N PRO A 161 9.44 -7.05 2.63
CA PRO A 161 10.14 -6.41 1.51
C PRO A 161 10.61 -7.33 0.38
N HIS A 162 10.28 -8.63 0.42
CA HIS A 162 10.62 -9.51 -0.68
C HIS A 162 9.87 -9.08 -1.96
N PRO A 163 10.49 -9.10 -3.16
CA PRO A 163 9.87 -8.59 -4.39
C PRO A 163 8.75 -9.48 -4.97
N GLN A 164 8.55 -10.68 -4.41
CA GLN A 164 7.60 -11.67 -4.92
C GLN A 164 6.17 -11.13 -5.15
N PRO A 165 5.58 -10.27 -4.30
CA PRO A 165 4.25 -9.73 -4.56
C PRO A 165 4.16 -8.96 -5.89
N TYR A 166 5.12 -8.08 -6.17
CA TYR A 166 5.16 -7.33 -7.41
C TYR A 166 5.63 -8.17 -8.60
N GLN A 167 6.60 -9.07 -8.42
CA GLN A 167 7.00 -10.03 -9.46
C GLN A 167 5.83 -10.93 -9.89
N ARG A 168 4.99 -11.35 -8.95
CA ARG A 168 3.78 -12.13 -9.24
C ARG A 168 2.79 -11.33 -10.09
N LEU A 169 2.56 -10.06 -9.75
CA LEU A 169 1.74 -9.15 -10.55
C LEU A 169 2.29 -9.04 -11.99
N LEU A 170 3.58 -8.72 -12.13
CA LEU A 170 4.23 -8.58 -13.43
C LEU A 170 4.15 -9.86 -14.27
N LEU A 171 4.32 -11.02 -13.65
CA LEU A 171 4.17 -12.32 -14.31
C LEU A 171 2.74 -12.55 -14.82
N MET A 172 1.73 -12.20 -14.02
CA MET A 172 0.32 -12.30 -14.42
C MET A 172 0.00 -11.38 -15.61
N LEU A 173 0.57 -10.18 -15.62
CA LEU A 173 0.41 -9.20 -16.70
C LEU A 173 1.30 -9.51 -17.92
N ARG A 174 2.29 -10.38 -17.78
CA ARG A 174 3.37 -10.61 -18.77
C ARG A 174 4.05 -9.30 -19.17
N MET A 175 4.34 -8.47 -18.19
CA MET A 175 4.79 -7.10 -18.35
C MET A 175 6.23 -6.93 -17.85
N ALA A 176 7.00 -6.07 -18.53
CA ALA A 176 8.31 -5.63 -18.06
C ALA A 176 8.15 -4.66 -16.88
N PRO A 177 8.98 -4.77 -15.82
CA PRO A 177 8.79 -4.00 -14.59
C PRO A 177 8.83 -2.48 -14.81
N GLU A 178 9.60 -1.99 -15.79
CA GLU A 178 9.73 -0.56 -16.12
C GLU A 178 8.44 0.04 -16.70
N ARG A 179 7.47 -0.80 -17.08
CA ARG A 179 6.14 -0.38 -17.57
C ARG A 179 5.08 -0.36 -16.45
N CYS A 180 5.47 -0.66 -15.21
CA CYS A 180 4.59 -0.64 -14.04
C CYS A 180 5.05 0.42 -13.03
N LEU A 181 4.14 1.35 -12.71
CA LEU A 181 4.34 2.31 -11.61
C LEU A 181 3.68 1.78 -10.34
N VAL A 182 4.37 1.83 -9.21
CA VAL A 182 3.85 1.43 -7.90
C VAL A 182 3.62 2.66 -7.01
N PHE A 183 2.50 2.70 -6.30
CA PHE A 183 2.28 3.61 -5.17
C PHE A 183 2.36 2.85 -3.86
N GLU A 184 3.17 3.35 -2.92
CA GLU A 184 3.50 2.70 -1.65
C GLU A 184 3.78 3.73 -0.55
N ASP A 185 3.45 3.43 0.70
CA ASP A 185 3.69 4.30 1.87
C ASP A 185 4.77 3.77 2.82
N THR A 186 5.16 2.50 2.69
CA THR A 186 6.10 1.86 3.62
C THR A 186 7.47 1.59 3.01
N GLN A 187 8.53 1.70 3.83
CA GLN A 187 9.90 1.32 3.47
C GLN A 187 9.97 -0.08 2.84
N THR A 188 9.38 -1.08 3.50
CA THR A 188 9.41 -2.45 3.01
C THR A 188 8.64 -2.63 1.71
N GLY A 189 7.56 -1.87 1.53
CA GLY A 189 6.79 -1.92 0.29
C GLY A 189 7.52 -1.30 -0.88
N ILE A 190 8.16 -0.14 -0.65
CA ILE A 190 9.06 0.49 -1.62
C ILE A 190 10.21 -0.46 -1.98
N GLU A 191 10.88 -1.07 -1.00
CA GLU A 191 11.94 -2.06 -1.22
C GLU A 191 11.45 -3.25 -2.06
N ALA A 192 10.24 -3.76 -1.81
CA ALA A 192 9.67 -4.84 -2.60
C ALA A 192 9.39 -4.43 -4.04
N ALA A 193 8.87 -3.22 -4.25
CA ALA A 193 8.57 -2.68 -5.58
C ALA A 193 9.84 -2.46 -6.40
N THR A 194 10.84 -1.82 -5.81
CA THR A 194 12.11 -1.49 -6.48
C THR A 194 12.96 -2.74 -6.70
N ALA A 195 12.98 -3.70 -5.77
CA ALA A 195 13.63 -5.00 -5.97
C ALA A 195 12.94 -5.86 -7.05
N ALA A 196 11.66 -5.60 -7.36
CA ALA A 196 10.98 -6.19 -8.51
C ALA A 196 11.30 -5.47 -9.84
N GLY A 197 12.02 -4.35 -9.78
CA GLY A 197 12.39 -3.50 -10.92
C GLY A 197 11.37 -2.41 -11.26
N CYS A 198 10.28 -2.29 -10.50
CA CYS A 198 9.25 -1.29 -10.77
C CYS A 198 9.71 0.11 -10.35
N ASP A 199 9.23 1.12 -11.07
CA ASP A 199 9.30 2.49 -10.58
C ASP A 199 8.27 2.67 -9.44
N CYS A 200 8.64 3.41 -8.40
CA CYS A 200 7.82 3.58 -7.19
C CYS A 200 7.66 5.05 -6.83
N VAL A 201 6.46 5.45 -6.43
CA VAL A 201 6.13 6.76 -5.85
C VAL A 201 5.68 6.57 -4.41
N GLY A 202 6.31 7.30 -3.50
CA GLY A 202 5.95 7.33 -2.10
C GLY A 202 4.61 8.02 -1.83
N VAL A 203 3.80 7.50 -0.91
CA VAL A 203 2.54 8.13 -0.47
C VAL A 203 2.61 8.48 1.01
N GLY A 204 2.31 9.73 1.31
CA GLY A 204 2.27 10.26 2.67
C GLY A 204 3.65 10.43 3.33
N PRO A 205 3.65 10.84 4.61
CA PRO A 205 4.88 11.20 5.31
C PRO A 205 5.80 10.00 5.59
N GLY A 206 5.27 8.77 5.62
CA GLY A 206 6.04 7.55 5.84
C GLY A 206 7.03 7.22 4.73
N ALA A 207 6.75 7.69 3.50
CA ALA A 207 7.59 7.47 2.33
C ALA A 207 8.51 8.67 2.00
N LYS A 208 8.43 9.76 2.76
CA LYS A 208 9.21 10.98 2.49
C LYS A 208 10.71 10.72 2.66
N GLY A 209 11.49 11.10 1.64
CA GLY A 209 12.95 11.01 1.66
C GLY A 209 13.51 9.61 1.36
N HIS A 210 12.67 8.67 0.92
CA HIS A 210 13.12 7.34 0.55
C HIS A 210 13.84 7.35 -0.80
N ALA A 211 15.17 7.23 -0.79
CA ALA A 211 16.05 7.40 -1.95
C ALA A 211 15.67 6.57 -3.20
N ASP A 212 15.09 5.38 -3.00
CA ASP A 212 14.72 4.48 -4.10
C ASP A 212 13.38 4.79 -4.80
N THR A 213 12.63 5.81 -4.35
CA THR A 213 11.42 6.25 -5.07
C THR A 213 11.76 7.30 -6.13
N LYS A 214 10.88 7.47 -7.13
CA LYS A 214 10.96 8.59 -8.10
C LYS A 214 10.66 9.95 -7.45
N GLY A 215 10.02 9.93 -6.30
CA GLY A 215 9.46 11.06 -5.58
C GLY A 215 8.29 10.58 -4.72
N TRP A 216 7.63 11.52 -4.05
CA TRP A 216 6.52 11.21 -3.16
C TRP A 216 5.40 12.23 -3.28
N ILE A 217 4.21 11.88 -2.82
CA ILE A 217 3.04 12.75 -2.72
C ILE A 217 2.54 12.74 -1.28
N GLU A 218 2.00 13.85 -0.78
CA GLU A 218 1.33 13.84 0.54
C GLU A 218 0.03 13.04 0.46
N SER A 219 -0.70 13.18 -0.65
CA SER A 219 -1.89 12.40 -0.96
C SER A 219 -2.22 12.48 -2.46
N PHE A 220 -3.14 11.62 -2.91
CA PHE A 220 -3.59 11.60 -4.30
C PHE A 220 -4.32 12.87 -4.74
N ARG A 221 -4.72 13.76 -3.82
CA ARG A 221 -5.28 15.07 -4.15
C ARG A 221 -4.32 15.91 -4.99
N GLU A 222 -3.01 15.78 -4.76
CA GLU A 222 -1.98 16.50 -5.52
C GLU A 222 -1.97 16.10 -7.00
N LEU A 223 -2.27 14.83 -7.28
CA LEU A 223 -2.33 14.29 -8.63
C LEU A 223 -3.61 14.68 -9.38
N LEU A 224 -4.68 14.97 -8.64
CA LEU A 224 -5.97 15.39 -9.20
C LEU A 224 -6.06 16.89 -9.46
N ALA A 225 -5.26 17.68 -8.73
CA ALA A 225 -5.23 19.14 -8.84
C ALA A 225 -4.59 19.64 -10.15
N TYR A 226 -3.84 18.78 -10.85
CA TYR A 226 -3.25 19.10 -12.14
C TYR A 226 -4.25 18.76 -13.27
N ARG A 227 -5.10 19.73 -13.62
CA ARG A 227 -5.82 19.74 -14.90
C ARG A 227 -5.28 20.93 -15.69
N PRO A 228 -4.42 20.73 -16.71
CA PRO A 228 -4.12 21.84 -17.60
C PRO A 228 -5.41 22.20 -18.35
N ASP A 229 -5.71 23.49 -18.39
CA ASP A 229 -6.79 24.09 -19.18
C ASP A 229 -6.66 23.78 -20.68
#